data_AF-A0A853CA79-F1
#
_entry.id   AF-A0A853CA79-F1
#
_cell.length_a   1.000
_cell.length_b   1.000
_cell.length_c   1.000
_cell.angle_alpha   90.00
_cell.angle_beta   90.00
_cell.angle_gamma   90.00
#
_symmetry.space_group_name_H-M   'P 1'
#
loop_
_entity.id
_entity.type
_entity.pdbx_description
1 polymer ?
#
loop_
_entity_poly.entity_id
_entity_poly.type
_entity_poly.pdbx_seq_one_letter_code
_entity_poly.pdbx_strand_id
1 'polypeptide(L)'
;MPPSGGPLIGSGMKASIAEAAIVADMEHRGFTHHGDGVFKELGASGGEYDGVYWNVVVKDGSVAIEMVMGQRSDIVPDESEYAHLQAEVFDYWPRAIDDAFSNWEDMAESDPLRWDLSSVLRGAEEIRVTATNDAGSGKSNGANVRLDADITNLSTRTAELNGLYAEAFNENYVSRLRPVLDNLHSMTMVLAFGVAGEQELFQRTREQIAQVALDAEKAMKASGPRSGGVDITGITIGLIVVGAVCGGIAAVASGGAAIAAATVVATSLGNVGAGAVKDLLGALVKPPAPPQPIPLGAGHPKEVLTNIVNGLAEINTRIRAEEQQLVDLFEAAHGDLSLAAAAGPFNIARPEIIDHGGTSVLESAQTVLVDPTAIAKITELWIPTIIGDINACRSELDGQAYSWTRPAGIGLSETGPWSSYSALQSGVASLLAETATELEGAAGSLQAAAADIGLSDETANETYAAQARRITEDNINY
;
A
#
# COMPACT_ATOMS: atom_id res chain seq x y z
N MET A 1 -16.62 13.90 -6.12
CA MET A 1 -16.29 12.48 -6.37
C MET A 1 -16.94 12.09 -7.68
N PRO A 2 -16.18 11.56 -8.66
CA PRO A 2 -16.79 10.97 -9.85
C PRO A 2 -17.71 9.81 -9.46
N PRO A 3 -18.76 9.53 -10.25
CA PRO A 3 -19.66 8.39 -10.01
C PRO A 3 -18.88 7.08 -10.07
N SER A 4 -19.23 6.13 -9.19
CA SER A 4 -18.67 4.77 -9.18
C SER A 4 -18.91 4.08 -10.53
N GLY A 5 -17.85 3.61 -11.16
CA GLY A 5 -17.81 2.83 -12.40
C GLY A 5 -17.34 3.59 -13.65
N GLY A 6 -16.86 4.84 -13.53
CA GLY A 6 -16.37 5.65 -14.66
C GLY A 6 -14.83 5.77 -14.72
N PRO A 7 -14.25 6.05 -15.91
CA PRO A 7 -12.82 6.34 -16.02
C PRO A 7 -12.43 7.52 -15.13
N LEU A 8 -11.22 7.48 -14.56
CA LEU A 8 -10.73 8.49 -13.61
C LEU A 8 -10.86 9.91 -14.17
N ILE A 9 -10.57 10.05 -15.46
CA ILE A 9 -10.84 11.25 -16.25
C ILE A 9 -11.91 10.91 -17.28
N GLY A 10 -13.14 11.33 -17.01
CA GLY A 10 -14.26 11.15 -17.93
C GLY A 10 -13.99 11.77 -19.30
N SER A 11 -14.57 11.19 -20.35
CA SER A 11 -14.54 11.74 -21.71
C SER A 11 -14.99 13.22 -21.76
N GLY A 12 -15.94 13.60 -20.90
CA GLY A 12 -16.38 14.99 -20.76
C GLY A 12 -15.29 15.95 -20.25
N MET A 13 -14.41 15.52 -19.35
CA MET A 13 -13.30 16.35 -18.86
C MET A 13 -12.24 16.53 -19.94
N LYS A 14 -11.86 15.44 -20.65
CA LYS A 14 -10.92 15.51 -21.78
C LYS A 14 -11.45 16.42 -22.90
N ALA A 15 -12.74 16.31 -23.22
CA ALA A 15 -13.40 17.18 -24.19
C ALA A 15 -13.38 18.65 -23.75
N SER A 16 -13.61 18.94 -22.46
CA SER A 16 -13.54 20.30 -21.90
C SER A 16 -12.13 20.92 -22.02
N ILE A 17 -11.09 20.13 -21.72
CA ILE A 17 -9.69 20.57 -21.88
C ILE A 17 -9.37 20.81 -23.36
N ALA A 18 -9.79 19.92 -24.25
CA ALA A 18 -9.58 20.05 -25.69
C ALA A 18 -10.30 21.28 -26.26
N GLU A 19 -11.55 21.53 -25.86
CA GLU A 19 -12.30 22.73 -26.25
C GLU A 19 -11.60 24.01 -25.79
N ALA A 20 -11.13 24.05 -24.54
CA ALA A 20 -10.34 25.18 -24.03
C ALA A 20 -9.06 25.41 -24.85
N ALA A 21 -8.37 24.35 -25.24
CA ALA A 21 -7.15 24.42 -26.05
C ALA A 21 -7.43 24.90 -27.48
N ILE A 22 -8.51 24.42 -28.10
CA ILE A 22 -9.00 24.86 -29.42
C ILE A 22 -9.29 26.37 -29.38
N VAL A 23 -10.02 26.84 -28.36
CA VAL A 23 -10.34 28.27 -28.21
C VAL A 23 -9.07 29.10 -28.11
N ALA A 24 -8.12 28.70 -27.25
CA ALA A 24 -6.87 29.42 -27.08
C ALA A 24 -6.00 29.44 -28.36
N ASP A 25 -5.89 28.32 -29.09
CA ASP A 25 -5.12 28.22 -30.34
C ASP A 25 -5.75 29.11 -31.43
N MET A 26 -7.07 29.07 -31.57
CA MET A 26 -7.80 29.94 -32.50
C MET A 26 -7.60 31.42 -32.17
N GLU A 27 -7.57 31.80 -30.89
CA GLU A 27 -7.27 33.18 -30.50
C GLU A 27 -5.83 33.61 -30.85
N HIS A 28 -4.84 32.73 -30.68
CA HIS A 28 -3.45 32.99 -31.12
C HIS A 28 -3.34 33.14 -32.63
N ARG A 29 -4.20 32.47 -33.39
CA ARG A 29 -4.33 32.61 -34.85
C ARG A 29 -5.14 33.84 -35.28
N GLY A 30 -5.64 34.64 -34.34
CA GLY A 30 -6.34 35.91 -34.60
C GLY A 30 -7.87 35.84 -34.57
N PHE A 31 -8.46 34.67 -34.29
CA PHE A 31 -9.90 34.49 -34.26
C PHE A 31 -10.52 34.89 -32.91
N THR A 32 -11.81 35.23 -32.94
CA THR A 32 -12.62 35.59 -31.77
C THR A 32 -13.66 34.51 -31.51
N HIS A 33 -13.63 33.88 -30.34
CA HIS A 33 -14.62 32.89 -29.97
C HIS A 33 -15.95 33.56 -29.53
N HIS A 34 -17.07 33.06 -30.04
CA HIS A 34 -18.41 33.59 -29.76
C HIS A 34 -19.36 32.56 -29.11
N GLY A 35 -18.85 31.40 -28.69
CA GLY A 35 -19.65 30.28 -28.19
C GLY A 35 -20.09 29.34 -29.31
N ASP A 36 -20.58 28.16 -28.93
CA ASP A 36 -21.15 27.13 -29.83
C ASP A 36 -20.23 26.73 -31.01
N GLY A 37 -18.91 26.73 -30.79
CA GLY A 37 -17.92 26.40 -31.83
C GLY A 37 -17.81 27.45 -32.95
N VAL A 38 -18.29 28.67 -32.72
CA VAL A 38 -18.24 29.78 -33.67
C VAL A 38 -17.00 30.65 -33.40
N PHE A 39 -16.15 30.79 -34.41
CA PHE A 39 -14.95 31.62 -34.41
C PHE A 39 -15.05 32.69 -35.48
N LYS A 40 -14.70 33.95 -35.16
CA LYS A 40 -14.74 35.07 -36.10
C LYS A 40 -13.36 35.62 -36.36
N GLU A 41 -13.00 35.70 -37.64
CA GLU A 41 -11.84 36.45 -38.09
C GLU A 41 -12.26 37.88 -38.45
N LEU A 42 -11.50 38.87 -37.97
CA LEU A 42 -11.67 40.25 -38.42
C LEU A 42 -10.97 40.39 -39.78
N GLY A 43 -11.75 40.46 -40.86
CA GLY A 43 -11.23 40.67 -42.20
C GLY A 43 -10.44 41.98 -42.29
N ALA A 44 -9.27 41.93 -42.93
CA ALA A 44 -8.42 43.10 -43.15
C ALA A 44 -8.94 43.97 -44.31
N SER A 45 -10.09 44.62 -44.16
CA SER A 45 -10.44 45.77 -45.01
C SER A 45 -11.63 46.58 -44.48
N GLY A 46 -11.39 47.87 -44.23
CA GLY A 46 -12.35 48.92 -44.60
C GLY A 46 -13.12 49.60 -43.47
N GLY A 47 -12.47 50.55 -42.76
CA GLY A 47 -13.16 51.66 -42.10
C GLY A 47 -14.16 51.29 -41.00
N GLU A 48 -14.64 52.32 -40.29
CA GLU A 48 -15.41 52.18 -39.05
C GLU A 48 -16.81 51.55 -39.22
N TYR A 49 -17.24 51.18 -40.44
CA TYR A 49 -18.62 50.75 -40.75
C TYR A 49 -18.83 49.69 -41.87
N ASP A 50 -17.79 49.15 -42.55
CA ASP A 50 -17.95 48.23 -43.71
C ASP A 50 -17.06 46.96 -43.64
N GLY A 51 -16.92 46.36 -42.46
CA GLY A 51 -16.18 45.10 -42.32
C GLY A 51 -16.95 43.90 -42.89
N VAL A 52 -16.33 43.11 -43.78
CA VAL A 52 -16.82 41.77 -44.13
C VAL A 52 -16.45 40.81 -43.00
N TYR A 53 -17.44 40.09 -42.47
CA TYR A 53 -17.24 39.13 -41.38
C TYR A 53 -17.49 37.71 -41.86
N TRP A 54 -16.53 36.84 -41.57
CA TRP A 54 -16.62 35.40 -41.79
C TRP A 54 -16.62 34.69 -40.45
N ASN A 55 -17.59 33.80 -40.27
CA ASN A 55 -17.56 32.80 -39.21
C ASN A 55 -16.83 31.57 -39.76
N VAL A 56 -15.83 31.10 -39.01
CA VAL A 56 -15.42 29.71 -39.04
C VAL A 56 -16.28 29.00 -38.01
N VAL A 57 -17.15 28.10 -38.45
CA VAL A 57 -18.03 27.32 -37.57
C VAL A 57 -17.63 25.86 -37.65
N VAL A 58 -17.53 25.21 -36.49
CA VAL A 58 -17.46 23.75 -36.44
C VAL A 58 -18.88 23.20 -36.39
N LYS A 59 -19.33 22.55 -37.48
CA LYS A 59 -20.62 21.84 -37.52
C LYS A 59 -20.38 20.37 -37.82
N ASP A 60 -21.02 19.50 -37.04
CA ASP A 60 -20.95 18.04 -37.22
C ASP A 60 -19.52 17.50 -37.29
N GLY A 61 -18.58 18.13 -36.58
CA GLY A 61 -17.16 17.75 -36.57
C GLY A 61 -16.35 18.25 -37.76
N SER A 62 -16.92 19.10 -38.62
CA SER A 62 -16.26 19.69 -39.78
C SER A 62 -16.16 21.21 -39.70
N VAL A 63 -15.03 21.76 -40.14
CA VAL A 63 -14.84 23.21 -40.32
C VAL A 63 -15.64 23.68 -41.54
N ALA A 64 -16.52 24.65 -41.34
CA ALA A 64 -17.28 25.32 -42.39
C ALA A 64 -17.12 26.84 -42.29
N ILE A 65 -17.26 27.55 -43.41
CA ILE A 65 -17.22 29.02 -43.46
C ILE A 65 -18.62 29.57 -43.71
N GLU A 66 -19.08 30.49 -42.87
CA GLU A 66 -20.35 31.18 -43.03
C GLU A 66 -20.14 32.71 -43.09
N MET A 67 -20.70 33.35 -44.12
CA MET A 67 -20.70 34.82 -44.23
C MET A 67 -21.72 35.42 -43.26
N VAL A 68 -21.31 36.38 -42.43
CA VAL A 68 -22.18 37.02 -41.43
C VAL A 68 -22.68 38.40 -41.87
N MET A 69 -21.85 39.18 -42.56
CA MET A 69 -22.19 40.52 -43.06
C MET A 69 -21.22 40.90 -44.20
N GLY A 70 -21.73 41.51 -45.28
CA GLY A 70 -20.97 41.92 -46.48
C GLY A 70 -21.82 41.88 -47.76
N GLN A 71 -21.36 42.47 -48.87
CA GLN A 71 -21.99 42.25 -50.18
C GLN A 71 -21.34 41.03 -50.85
N ARG A 72 -22.14 40.20 -51.54
CA ARG A 72 -21.69 38.97 -52.21
C ARG A 72 -20.65 39.19 -53.34
N SER A 73 -20.33 40.46 -53.65
CA SER A 73 -19.26 40.88 -54.55
C SER A 73 -17.87 40.93 -53.91
N ASP A 74 -17.80 40.82 -52.59
CA ASP A 74 -16.55 40.86 -51.83
C ASP A 74 -15.92 39.46 -51.81
N ILE A 75 -14.58 39.40 -51.85
CA ILE A 75 -13.79 38.17 -51.98
C ILE A 75 -14.20 37.18 -50.88
N VAL A 76 -14.89 36.11 -51.27
CA VAL A 76 -15.15 34.96 -50.39
C VAL A 76 -13.80 34.26 -50.20
N PRO A 77 -13.29 34.14 -48.95
CA PRO A 77 -12.12 33.32 -48.70
C PRO A 77 -12.42 31.91 -49.17
N ASP A 78 -11.48 31.31 -49.89
CA ASP A 78 -11.67 29.95 -50.36
C ASP A 78 -11.69 29.01 -49.15
N GLU A 79 -12.63 28.07 -49.11
CA GLU A 79 -12.72 27.06 -48.05
C GLU A 79 -11.41 26.26 -47.93
N SER A 80 -10.68 26.13 -49.04
CA SER A 80 -9.35 25.54 -49.08
C SER A 80 -8.31 26.29 -48.23
N GLU A 81 -8.48 27.60 -47.98
CA GLU A 81 -7.58 28.40 -47.14
C GLU A 81 -7.71 28.03 -45.66
N TYR A 82 -8.86 27.50 -45.22
CA TYR A 82 -9.14 27.14 -43.82
C TYR A 82 -9.20 25.63 -43.58
N ALA A 83 -9.15 24.82 -44.64
CA ALA A 83 -9.18 23.36 -44.54
C ALA A 83 -8.09 22.78 -43.63
N HIS A 84 -6.95 23.46 -43.49
CA HIS A 84 -5.86 23.06 -42.60
C HIS A 84 -6.25 23.10 -41.11
N LEU A 85 -7.21 23.96 -40.71
CA LEU A 85 -7.65 24.08 -39.31
C LEU A 85 -8.30 22.81 -38.78
N GLN A 86 -8.95 22.03 -39.64
CA GLN A 86 -9.53 20.74 -39.27
C GLN A 86 -8.44 19.84 -38.66
N ALA A 87 -7.37 19.59 -39.41
CA ALA A 87 -6.31 18.68 -38.99
C ALA A 87 -5.41 19.29 -37.90
N GLU A 88 -5.13 20.59 -37.97
CA GLU A 88 -4.16 21.25 -37.08
C GLU A 88 -4.73 21.67 -35.72
N VAL A 89 -6.05 21.86 -35.62
CA VAL A 89 -6.70 22.38 -34.41
C VAL A 89 -7.78 21.40 -33.94
N PHE A 90 -8.82 21.19 -34.75
CA PHE A 90 -10.03 20.48 -34.29
C PHE A 90 -9.84 18.97 -34.13
N ASP A 91 -9.00 18.34 -34.97
CA ASP A 91 -8.62 16.93 -34.83
C ASP A 91 -7.39 16.76 -33.91
N TYR A 92 -6.50 17.75 -33.89
CA TYR A 92 -5.25 17.69 -33.13
C TYR A 92 -5.52 17.69 -31.61
N TRP A 93 -6.28 18.67 -31.12
CA TRP A 93 -6.43 18.88 -29.68
C TRP A 93 -7.13 17.72 -28.95
N PRO A 94 -8.26 17.17 -29.43
CA PRO A 94 -8.88 16.00 -28.80
C PRO A 94 -7.90 14.82 -28.72
N ARG A 95 -7.22 14.49 -29.82
CA ARG A 95 -6.23 13.40 -29.85
C ARG A 95 -5.06 13.67 -28.90
N ALA A 96 -4.51 14.89 -28.91
CA ALA A 96 -3.36 15.23 -28.08
C ALA A 96 -3.68 15.17 -26.58
N ILE A 97 -4.90 15.55 -26.18
CA ILE A 97 -5.38 15.43 -24.79
C ILE A 97 -5.66 13.97 -24.43
N ASP A 98 -6.28 13.20 -25.33
CA ASP A 98 -6.48 11.76 -25.13
C ASP A 98 -5.13 11.04 -24.96
N ASP A 99 -4.16 11.30 -25.82
CA ASP A 99 -2.82 10.72 -25.75
C ASP A 99 -2.13 11.06 -24.41
N ALA A 100 -2.24 12.32 -23.96
CA ALA A 100 -1.63 12.76 -22.70
C ALA A 100 -2.17 12.03 -21.47
N PHE A 101 -3.47 11.70 -21.46
CA PHE A 101 -4.13 11.07 -20.31
C PHE A 101 -4.34 9.56 -20.44
N SER A 102 -4.08 8.96 -21.61
CA SER A 102 -4.31 7.55 -21.94
C SER A 102 -3.87 6.55 -20.86
N ASN A 103 -2.67 6.71 -20.29
CA ASN A 103 -2.14 5.81 -19.26
C ASN A 103 -2.92 5.85 -17.93
N TRP A 104 -3.70 6.90 -17.69
CA TRP A 104 -4.35 7.20 -16.41
C TRP A 104 -5.86 6.90 -16.40
N GLU A 105 -6.45 6.60 -17.55
CA GLU A 105 -7.91 6.40 -17.71
C GLU A 105 -8.40 5.17 -16.96
N ASP A 106 -7.64 4.08 -17.08
CA ASP A 106 -7.96 2.75 -16.53
C ASP A 106 -7.39 2.54 -15.12
N MET A 107 -7.04 3.60 -14.40
CA MET A 107 -6.72 3.46 -12.98
C MET A 107 -7.95 2.93 -12.24
N ALA A 108 -7.86 1.68 -11.78
CA ALA A 108 -8.91 1.00 -11.05
C ALA A 108 -9.43 1.83 -9.85
N GLU A 109 -10.71 1.67 -9.55
CA GLU A 109 -11.42 2.39 -8.48
C GLU A 109 -10.85 2.10 -7.09
N SER A 110 -11.37 2.79 -6.07
CA SER A 110 -10.88 3.04 -4.69
C SER A 110 -10.16 1.93 -3.91
N ASP A 111 -10.12 0.70 -4.40
CA ASP A 111 -9.30 -0.38 -3.87
C ASP A 111 -8.82 -1.31 -5.02
N PRO A 112 -7.82 -0.88 -5.82
CA PRO A 112 -7.28 -1.70 -6.91
C PRO A 112 -6.50 -2.91 -6.38
N LEU A 113 -6.10 -2.86 -5.11
CA LEU A 113 -5.35 -3.91 -4.44
C LEU A 113 -6.28 -5.04 -3.97
N ARG A 114 -7.58 -4.76 -3.74
CA ARG A 114 -8.56 -5.70 -3.15
C ARG A 114 -8.05 -6.35 -1.87
N TRP A 115 -7.13 -5.67 -1.20
CA TRP A 115 -6.34 -6.21 -0.13
C TRP A 115 -6.84 -5.66 1.17
N ASP A 116 -7.22 -6.59 2.03
CA ASP A 116 -7.77 -6.23 3.31
C ASP A 116 -6.62 -5.97 4.28
N LEU A 117 -6.21 -4.70 4.38
CA LEU A 117 -5.28 -4.25 5.42
C LEU A 117 -5.73 -4.75 6.81
N SER A 118 -7.05 -4.85 7.04
CA SER A 118 -7.56 -5.36 8.31
C SER A 118 -7.31 -6.86 8.50
N SER A 119 -7.19 -7.65 7.43
CA SER A 119 -6.80 -9.07 7.52
C SER A 119 -5.34 -9.21 7.95
N VAL A 120 -4.42 -8.46 7.34
CA VAL A 120 -3.00 -8.47 7.76
C VAL A 120 -2.84 -7.97 9.19
N LEU A 121 -3.58 -6.94 9.59
CA LEU A 121 -3.60 -6.44 10.96
C LEU A 121 -4.19 -7.44 11.96
N ARG A 122 -5.30 -8.10 11.61
CA ARG A 122 -5.88 -9.18 12.43
C ARG A 122 -4.86 -10.30 12.61
N GLY A 123 -4.22 -10.75 11.54
CA GLY A 123 -3.16 -11.75 11.62
C GLY A 123 -1.99 -11.30 12.52
N ALA A 124 -1.58 -10.03 12.44
CA ALA A 124 -0.57 -9.49 13.34
C ALA A 124 -1.04 -9.50 14.81
N GLU A 125 -2.30 -9.17 15.09
CA GLU A 125 -2.89 -9.16 16.43
C GLU A 125 -2.93 -10.57 17.06
N GLU A 126 -3.21 -11.62 16.27
CA GLU A 126 -3.26 -13.01 16.73
C GLU A 126 -1.96 -13.43 17.45
N ILE A 127 -0.80 -13.09 16.89
CA ILE A 127 0.52 -13.47 17.44
C ILE A 127 1.17 -12.38 18.31
N ARG A 128 0.43 -11.31 18.63
CA ARG A 128 0.97 -10.20 19.39
C ARG A 128 1.03 -10.52 20.88
N VAL A 129 2.23 -10.82 21.38
CA VAL A 129 2.41 -11.17 22.79
C VAL A 129 2.59 -9.94 23.68
N THR A 130 3.36 -8.94 23.22
CA THR A 130 3.68 -7.77 24.04
C THR A 130 2.74 -6.59 23.78
N ALA A 131 2.12 -6.08 24.85
CA ALA A 131 1.29 -4.87 24.76
C ALA A 131 2.20 -3.66 24.53
N THR A 132 1.85 -2.80 23.58
CA THR A 132 2.56 -1.53 23.41
C THR A 132 1.77 -0.44 24.10
N ASN A 133 2.46 0.30 24.97
CA ASN A 133 1.94 1.52 25.52
C ASN A 133 2.28 2.63 24.54
N ASP A 134 1.26 3.28 23.98
CA ASP A 134 1.47 4.50 23.22
C ASP A 134 1.90 5.61 24.19
N ALA A 135 3.20 5.93 24.16
CA ALA A 135 3.82 6.95 25.02
C ALA A 135 3.16 8.34 24.88
N GLY A 136 2.37 8.59 23.83
CA GLY A 136 1.68 9.85 23.59
C GLY A 136 0.17 9.87 23.91
N SER A 137 -0.52 8.73 23.95
CA SER A 137 -1.98 8.67 24.11
C SER A 137 -2.43 8.09 25.46
N GLY A 138 -1.53 7.42 26.18
CA GLY A 138 -1.88 6.67 27.40
C GLY A 138 -2.83 5.49 27.14
N LYS A 139 -3.11 5.16 25.87
CA LYS A 139 -3.86 3.98 25.47
C LYS A 139 -2.89 2.83 25.26
N SER A 140 -3.15 1.71 25.92
CA SER A 140 -2.52 0.44 25.58
C SER A 140 -3.21 -0.11 24.34
N ASN A 141 -2.47 -0.33 23.25
CA ASN A 141 -2.98 -1.21 22.20
C ASN A 141 -2.81 -2.64 22.72
N GLY A 142 -3.92 -3.38 22.83
CA GLY A 142 -3.97 -4.66 23.53
C GLY A 142 -3.06 -5.70 22.89
N ALA A 143 -2.28 -6.40 23.71
CA ALA A 143 -1.74 -7.71 23.34
C ALA A 143 -2.88 -8.74 23.26
N ASN A 144 -2.64 -9.86 22.59
CA ASN A 144 -3.43 -11.06 22.80
C ASN A 144 -3.19 -11.53 24.25
N VAL A 145 -4.11 -11.15 25.15
CA VAL A 145 -3.98 -11.37 26.60
C VAL A 145 -3.93 -12.86 26.91
N ARG A 146 -4.66 -13.68 26.14
CA ARG A 146 -4.63 -15.13 26.29
C ARG A 146 -3.26 -15.69 25.88
N LEU A 147 -2.74 -15.32 24.71
CA LEU A 147 -1.43 -15.77 24.25
C LEU A 147 -0.31 -15.39 25.25
N ASP A 148 -0.34 -14.16 25.75
CA ASP A 148 0.57 -13.68 26.80
C ASP A 148 0.50 -14.54 28.07
N ALA A 149 -0.72 -14.87 28.50
CA ALA A 149 -0.96 -15.72 29.67
C ALA A 149 -0.53 -17.17 29.43
N ASP A 150 -0.83 -17.76 28.27
CA ASP A 150 -0.45 -19.13 27.90
C ASP A 150 1.07 -19.28 27.86
N ILE A 151 1.80 -18.32 27.27
CA ILE A 151 3.27 -18.32 27.25
C ILE A 151 3.84 -18.14 28.66
N THR A 152 3.23 -17.27 29.48
CA THR A 152 3.67 -17.06 30.88
C THR A 152 3.44 -18.31 31.73
N ASN A 153 2.29 -18.97 31.55
CA ASN A 153 1.98 -20.22 32.22
C ASN A 153 2.92 -21.34 31.77
N LEU A 154 3.17 -21.45 30.47
CA LEU A 154 4.13 -22.38 29.88
C LEU A 154 5.50 -22.19 30.53
N SER A 155 6.05 -20.97 30.53
CA SER A 155 7.34 -20.63 31.14
C SER A 155 7.39 -20.92 32.64
N THR A 156 6.32 -20.58 33.38
CA THR A 156 6.27 -20.83 34.82
C THR A 156 6.28 -22.33 35.12
N ARG A 157 5.46 -23.12 34.41
CA ARG A 157 5.35 -24.55 34.67
C ARG A 157 6.52 -25.35 34.15
N THR A 158 7.13 -24.96 33.05
CA THR A 158 8.32 -25.64 32.52
C THR A 158 9.54 -25.40 33.40
N ALA A 159 9.62 -24.24 34.08
CA ALA A 159 10.65 -23.98 35.08
C ALA A 159 10.50 -24.81 36.38
N GLU A 160 9.33 -25.39 36.63
CA GLU A 160 9.09 -26.31 37.75
C GLU A 160 9.52 -27.76 37.41
N LEU A 161 9.75 -28.07 36.14
CA LEU A 161 10.22 -29.38 35.67
C LEU A 161 11.74 -29.51 35.89
N ASN A 162 12.20 -30.70 36.30
CA ASN A 162 13.61 -31.04 36.47
C ASN A 162 14.04 -32.14 35.49
N GLY A 163 15.31 -32.09 35.09
CA GLY A 163 15.94 -33.06 34.20
C GLY A 163 16.44 -32.41 32.92
N LEU A 164 17.41 -33.05 32.27
CA LEU A 164 18.10 -32.50 31.11
C LEU A 164 17.15 -32.18 29.95
N TYR A 165 16.07 -32.95 29.77
CA TYR A 165 15.07 -32.67 28.75
C TYR A 165 14.21 -31.44 29.10
N ALA A 166 13.82 -31.30 30.36
CA ALA A 166 13.04 -30.15 30.82
C ALA A 166 13.85 -28.84 30.70
N GLU A 167 15.12 -28.88 31.09
CA GLU A 167 16.07 -27.77 30.92
C GLU A 167 16.23 -27.43 29.43
N ALA A 168 16.51 -28.42 28.59
CA ALA A 168 16.65 -28.23 27.15
C ALA A 168 15.36 -27.72 26.50
N PHE A 169 14.19 -28.20 26.93
CA PHE A 169 12.89 -27.75 26.44
C PHE A 169 12.65 -26.27 26.80
N ASN A 170 12.93 -25.90 28.05
CA ASN A 170 12.77 -24.54 28.53
C ASN A 170 13.74 -23.57 27.83
N GLU A 171 15.01 -23.95 27.71
CA GLU A 171 16.06 -23.13 27.08
C GLU A 171 15.81 -22.96 25.58
N ASN A 172 15.51 -24.04 24.85
CA ASN A 172 15.47 -24.00 23.40
C ASN A 172 14.11 -23.57 22.83
N TYR A 173 13.00 -23.83 23.53
CA TYR A 173 11.66 -23.50 23.05
C TYR A 173 11.00 -22.39 23.85
N VAL A 174 10.78 -22.62 25.15
CA VAL A 174 9.90 -21.77 25.96
C VAL A 174 10.47 -20.36 26.14
N SER A 175 11.77 -20.26 26.43
CA SER A 175 12.44 -18.96 26.62
C SER A 175 12.53 -18.15 25.33
N ARG A 176 12.51 -18.82 24.17
CA ARG A 176 12.67 -18.22 22.84
C ARG A 176 11.35 -17.89 22.16
N LEU A 177 10.26 -18.54 22.58
CA LEU A 177 8.94 -18.40 21.98
C LEU A 177 8.45 -16.96 21.93
N ARG A 178 8.45 -16.26 23.08
CA ARG A 178 8.00 -14.87 23.12
C ARG A 178 8.83 -13.94 22.21
N PRO A 179 10.18 -13.92 22.32
CA PRO A 179 10.99 -13.12 21.40
C PRO A 179 10.76 -13.43 19.92
N VAL A 180 10.62 -14.71 19.55
CA VAL A 180 10.36 -15.10 18.16
C VAL A 180 9.00 -14.59 17.69
N LEU A 181 7.94 -14.75 18.48
CA LEU A 181 6.61 -14.25 18.13
C LEU A 181 6.56 -12.73 18.05
N ASP A 182 7.21 -12.00 18.95
CA ASP A 182 7.31 -10.53 18.87
C ASP A 182 8.05 -10.10 17.58
N ASN A 183 9.08 -10.84 17.16
CA ASN A 183 9.81 -10.56 15.92
C ASN A 183 8.99 -10.88 14.66
N LEU A 184 8.26 -12.00 14.66
CA LEU A 184 7.34 -12.37 13.56
C LEU A 184 6.14 -11.42 13.48
N HIS A 185 5.64 -10.94 14.62
CA HIS A 185 4.65 -9.87 14.68
C HIS A 185 5.18 -8.60 14.01
N SER A 186 6.40 -8.17 14.34
CA SER A 186 7.03 -7.01 13.71
C SER A 186 7.19 -7.16 12.18
N MET A 187 7.54 -8.35 11.69
CA MET A 187 7.60 -8.62 10.25
C MET A 187 6.22 -8.62 9.59
N THR A 188 5.19 -9.11 10.30
CA THR A 188 3.79 -9.02 9.86
C THR A 188 3.32 -7.57 9.79
N MET A 189 3.75 -6.73 10.73
CA MET A 189 3.49 -5.28 10.70
C MET A 189 4.20 -4.58 9.53
N VAL A 190 5.39 -5.03 9.11
CA VAL A 190 6.05 -4.53 7.90
C VAL A 190 5.18 -4.80 6.66
N LEU A 191 4.56 -5.98 6.56
CA LEU A 191 3.58 -6.27 5.51
C LEU A 191 2.40 -5.30 5.59
N ALA A 192 1.82 -5.08 6.78
CA ALA A 192 0.71 -4.14 6.96
C ALA A 192 1.06 -2.69 6.54
N PHE A 193 2.24 -2.20 6.92
CA PHE A 193 2.77 -0.90 6.50
C PHE A 193 2.91 -0.80 4.98
N GLY A 194 3.33 -1.88 4.35
CA GLY A 194 3.39 -2.03 2.91
C GLY A 194 2.04 -1.84 2.22
N VAL A 195 1.03 -2.58 2.67
CA VAL A 195 -0.34 -2.50 2.14
C VAL A 195 -0.90 -1.09 2.30
N ALA A 196 -0.78 -0.51 3.50
CA ALA A 196 -1.28 0.82 3.78
C ALA A 196 -0.56 1.91 2.96
N GLY A 197 0.76 1.78 2.79
CA GLY A 197 1.56 2.67 1.96
C GLY A 197 1.13 2.67 0.50
N GLU A 198 0.92 1.49 -0.08
CA GLU A 198 0.44 1.34 -1.46
C GLU A 198 -0.99 1.87 -1.62
N GLN A 199 -1.90 1.55 -0.68
CA GLN A 199 -3.28 2.08 -0.67
C GLN A 199 -3.31 3.62 -0.70
N GLU A 200 -2.54 4.26 0.19
CA GLU A 200 -2.44 5.73 0.26
C GLU A 200 -1.81 6.31 -1.02
N LEU A 201 -0.77 5.68 -1.57
CA LEU A 201 -0.13 6.10 -2.82
C LEU A 201 -1.12 6.10 -3.98
N PHE A 202 -1.93 5.04 -4.12
CA PHE A 202 -2.96 4.98 -5.16
C PHE A 202 -4.05 6.02 -4.94
N GLN A 203 -4.52 6.19 -3.71
CA GLN A 203 -5.53 7.20 -3.40
C GLN A 203 -5.04 8.61 -3.79
N ARG A 204 -3.85 8.98 -3.33
CA ARG A 204 -3.26 10.30 -3.65
C ARG A 204 -2.96 10.46 -5.13
N THR A 205 -2.56 9.40 -5.82
CA THR A 205 -2.37 9.45 -7.28
C THR A 205 -3.67 9.79 -7.99
N ARG A 206 -4.79 9.15 -7.62
CA ARG A 206 -6.10 9.43 -8.21
C ARG A 206 -6.52 10.88 -7.98
N GLU A 207 -6.37 11.37 -6.75
CA GLU A 207 -6.65 12.75 -6.38
C GLU A 207 -5.78 13.74 -7.18
N GLN A 208 -4.49 13.44 -7.30
CA GLN A 208 -3.52 14.24 -8.02
C GLN A 208 -3.86 14.36 -9.52
N ILE A 209 -4.17 13.24 -10.17
CA ILE A 209 -4.47 13.20 -11.60
C ILE A 209 -5.78 13.93 -11.92
N ALA A 210 -6.80 13.76 -11.08
CA ALA A 210 -8.05 14.52 -11.21
C ALA A 210 -7.80 16.04 -11.07
N GLN A 211 -6.93 16.44 -10.15
CA GLN A 211 -6.55 17.84 -9.97
C GLN A 211 -5.75 18.38 -11.17
N VAL A 212 -4.82 17.59 -11.73
CA VAL A 212 -4.07 17.95 -12.94
C VAL A 212 -5.03 18.19 -14.11
N ALA A 213 -6.06 17.36 -14.31
CA ALA A 213 -7.03 17.56 -15.37
C ALA A 213 -7.81 18.88 -15.21
N LEU A 214 -8.24 19.20 -13.98
CA LEU A 214 -8.92 20.47 -13.67
C LEU A 214 -8.01 21.69 -13.89
N ASP A 215 -6.75 21.59 -13.48
CA ASP A 215 -5.80 22.70 -13.63
C ASP A 215 -5.30 22.83 -15.07
N ALA A 216 -5.26 21.72 -15.84
CA ALA A 216 -5.01 21.72 -17.27
C ALA A 216 -6.08 22.51 -18.02
N GLU A 217 -7.37 22.30 -17.71
CA GLU A 217 -8.47 23.07 -18.31
C GLU A 217 -8.29 24.57 -18.04
N LYS A 218 -8.00 24.94 -16.79
CA LYS A 218 -7.76 26.34 -16.41
C LYS A 218 -6.55 26.93 -17.12
N ALA A 219 -5.45 26.17 -17.22
CA ALA A 219 -4.23 26.60 -17.89
C ALA A 219 -4.46 26.81 -19.40
N MET A 220 -5.20 25.90 -20.04
CA MET A 220 -5.59 26.06 -21.45
C MET A 220 -6.43 27.31 -21.67
N LYS A 221 -7.45 27.55 -20.84
CA LYS A 221 -8.27 28.78 -20.90
C LYS A 221 -7.44 30.06 -20.68
N ALA A 222 -6.50 30.01 -19.75
CA ALA A 222 -5.63 31.15 -19.44
C ALA A 222 -4.62 31.45 -20.56
N SER A 223 -4.23 30.44 -21.35
CA SER A 223 -3.21 30.56 -22.41
C SER A 223 -3.65 31.36 -23.64
N GLY A 224 -4.94 31.63 -23.80
CA GLY A 224 -5.45 32.48 -24.87
C GLY A 224 -5.06 33.95 -24.69
N PRO A 225 -4.67 34.68 -25.76
CA PRO A 225 -4.28 36.08 -25.67
C PRO A 225 -5.42 37.01 -25.23
N ARG A 226 -6.67 36.56 -25.26
CA ARG A 226 -7.83 37.34 -24.83
C ARG A 226 -8.40 36.90 -23.48
N SER A 227 -7.67 36.08 -22.72
CA SER A 227 -8.06 35.56 -21.41
C SER A 227 -8.22 36.60 -20.29
N GLY A 228 -8.06 37.90 -20.57
CA GLY A 228 -8.45 38.97 -19.64
C GLY A 228 -7.54 39.14 -18.43
N GLY A 229 -6.30 38.67 -18.47
CA GLY A 229 -5.33 38.85 -17.39
C GLY A 229 -5.42 37.82 -16.26
N VAL A 230 -5.94 36.62 -16.55
CA VAL A 230 -5.83 35.47 -15.64
C VAL A 230 -4.34 35.20 -15.38
N ASP A 231 -3.94 35.18 -14.11
CA ASP A 231 -2.56 34.88 -13.73
C ASP A 231 -2.23 33.42 -14.04
N ILE A 232 -1.61 33.24 -15.20
CA ILE A 232 -1.18 31.94 -15.71
C ILE A 232 -0.01 31.36 -14.91
N THR A 233 0.75 32.21 -14.19
CA THR A 233 1.94 31.77 -13.44
C THR A 233 1.60 31.10 -12.12
N GLY A 234 0.38 31.31 -11.60
CA GLY A 234 -0.12 30.67 -10.38
C GLY A 234 -0.67 29.25 -10.58
N ILE A 235 -0.86 28.79 -11.82
CA ILE A 235 -1.42 27.46 -12.09
C ILE A 235 -0.29 26.43 -12.06
N THR A 236 -0.29 25.60 -11.03
CA THR A 236 0.77 24.63 -10.76
C THR A 236 0.20 23.27 -10.37
N ILE A 237 0.98 22.22 -10.60
CA ILE A 237 0.72 20.87 -10.13
C ILE A 237 1.43 20.71 -8.78
N GLY A 238 0.67 20.63 -7.69
CA GLY A 238 1.21 20.13 -6.41
C GLY A 238 1.60 18.66 -6.58
N LEU A 239 2.61 18.15 -5.89
CA LEU A 239 3.04 16.75 -6.01
C LEU A 239 2.69 16.00 -4.71
N ILE A 240 1.40 15.75 -4.48
CA ILE A 240 0.89 15.18 -3.23
C ILE A 240 1.21 13.68 -3.06
N VAL A 241 1.59 13.02 -4.17
CA VAL A 241 2.08 11.63 -4.17
C VAL A 241 3.41 11.47 -3.43
N VAL A 242 4.17 12.57 -3.26
CA VAL A 242 5.42 12.55 -2.51
C VAL A 242 5.11 12.44 -1.01
N GLY A 243 5.69 11.43 -0.36
CA GLY A 243 5.40 11.07 1.03
C GLY A 243 4.05 10.38 1.21
N ALA A 244 3.47 9.80 0.15
CA ALA A 244 2.23 9.03 0.27
C ALA A 244 2.46 7.74 1.06
N VAL A 245 3.57 7.03 0.80
CA VAL A 245 3.91 5.82 1.57
C VAL A 245 4.09 6.16 3.05
N CYS A 246 4.79 7.26 3.35
CA CYS A 246 4.90 7.76 4.73
C CYS A 246 3.53 8.03 5.37
N GLY A 247 2.60 8.59 4.60
CA GLY A 247 1.24 8.86 5.03
C GLY A 247 0.46 7.58 5.36
N GLY A 248 0.54 6.57 4.49
CA GLY A 248 -0.11 5.28 4.68
C GLY A 248 0.43 4.54 5.90
N ILE A 249 1.76 4.51 6.07
CA ILE A 249 2.41 3.91 7.24
C ILE A 249 1.97 4.60 8.53
N ALA A 250 1.87 5.94 8.51
CA ALA A 250 1.33 6.68 9.64
C ALA A 250 -0.14 6.31 9.93
N ALA A 251 -0.97 6.07 8.92
CA ALA A 251 -2.39 5.76 9.10
C ALA A 251 -2.66 4.44 9.85
N VAL A 252 -1.74 3.46 9.79
CA VAL A 252 -1.91 2.12 10.39
C VAL A 252 -2.12 2.14 11.91
N ALA A 253 -1.75 3.21 12.63
CA ALA A 253 -1.99 3.31 14.08
C ALA A 253 -3.20 4.20 14.44
N SER A 254 -4.36 3.88 13.87
CA SER A 254 -5.62 4.62 14.08
C SER A 254 -5.94 4.76 15.58
N GLY A 255 -5.76 5.97 16.09
CA GLY A 255 -5.82 6.32 17.51
C GLY A 255 -5.05 7.59 17.90
N GLY A 256 -4.28 8.17 16.97
CA GLY A 256 -3.47 9.39 17.19
C GLY A 256 -1.99 9.13 17.48
N ALA A 257 -1.55 7.87 17.39
CA ALA A 257 -0.19 7.43 17.72
C ALA A 257 0.54 6.73 16.55
N ALA A 258 0.02 6.85 15.34
CA ALA A 258 0.60 6.55 14.02
C ALA A 258 2.11 6.24 13.98
N ILE A 259 2.92 7.27 14.25
CA ILE A 259 4.39 7.26 14.15
C ILE A 259 5.01 6.33 15.20
N ALA A 260 4.35 6.11 16.33
CA ALA A 260 4.84 5.26 17.40
C ALA A 260 4.88 3.79 16.97
N ALA A 261 3.88 3.29 16.23
CA ALA A 261 3.84 1.88 15.82
C ALA A 261 5.02 1.50 14.93
N ALA A 262 5.24 2.24 13.83
CA ALA A 262 6.36 1.98 12.93
C ALA A 262 7.74 2.20 13.60
N THR A 263 7.85 3.17 14.52
CA THR A 263 9.08 3.37 15.31
C THR A 263 9.35 2.21 16.28
N VAL A 264 8.31 1.67 16.90
CA VAL A 264 8.41 0.50 17.80
C VAL A 264 8.83 -0.72 17.01
N VAL A 265 8.19 -0.99 15.86
CA VAL A 265 8.56 -2.08 14.94
C VAL A 265 10.02 -1.94 14.51
N ALA A 266 10.42 -0.75 14.01
CA ALA A 266 11.80 -0.48 13.61
C ALA A 266 12.81 -0.69 14.75
N THR A 267 12.46 -0.29 15.97
CA THR A 267 13.32 -0.49 17.15
C THR A 267 13.45 -1.97 17.51
N SER A 268 12.34 -2.72 17.50
CA SER A 268 12.34 -4.15 17.80
C SER A 268 13.22 -4.93 16.82
N LEU A 269 13.06 -4.65 15.52
CA LEU A 269 13.84 -5.28 14.46
C LEU A 269 15.32 -4.89 14.54
N GLY A 270 15.62 -3.64 14.83
CA GLY A 270 17.00 -3.19 15.05
C GLY A 270 17.70 -3.90 16.21
N ASN A 271 16.98 -4.24 17.29
CA ASN A 271 17.56 -4.95 18.44
C ASN A 271 17.96 -6.40 18.12
N VAL A 272 17.39 -6.99 17.06
CA VAL A 272 17.67 -8.36 16.63
C VAL A 272 18.58 -8.44 15.39
N GLY A 273 19.20 -7.33 15.02
CA GLY A 273 20.17 -7.26 13.93
C GLY A 273 19.60 -6.91 12.56
N ALA A 274 18.29 -6.70 12.44
CA ALA A 274 17.61 -6.24 11.22
C ALA A 274 17.77 -4.71 11.02
N GLY A 275 19.03 -4.27 10.95
CA GLY A 275 19.40 -2.85 10.89
C GLY A 275 18.92 -2.15 9.62
N ALA A 276 18.91 -2.84 8.48
CA ALA A 276 18.45 -2.30 7.21
C ALA A 276 16.96 -1.93 7.26
N VAL A 277 16.11 -2.82 7.79
CA VAL A 277 14.68 -2.55 7.98
C VAL A 277 14.44 -1.40 8.93
N LYS A 278 15.19 -1.33 10.04
CA LYS A 278 15.11 -0.22 10.99
C LYS A 278 15.36 1.12 10.32
N ASP A 279 16.42 1.22 9.52
CA ASP A 279 16.82 2.48 8.87
C ASP A 279 15.80 2.89 7.80
N LEU A 280 15.30 1.93 7.02
CA LEU A 280 14.27 2.16 6.00
C LEU A 280 12.93 2.60 6.62
N LEU A 281 12.43 1.90 7.63
CA LEU A 281 11.23 2.32 8.37
C LEU A 281 11.44 3.68 9.04
N GLY A 282 12.63 3.93 9.60
CA GLY A 282 12.99 5.22 10.20
C GLY A 282 12.97 6.39 9.22
N ALA A 283 13.27 6.14 7.94
CA ALA A 283 13.10 7.11 6.86
C ALA A 283 11.61 7.28 6.49
N LEU A 284 10.87 6.17 6.40
CA LEU A 284 9.48 6.15 5.99
C LEU A 284 8.50 6.74 7.01
N VAL A 285 8.84 6.83 8.29
CA VAL A 285 8.02 7.53 9.30
C VAL A 285 8.13 9.06 9.24
N LYS A 286 9.03 9.59 8.41
CA LYS A 286 9.22 11.03 8.25
C LYS A 286 8.85 11.43 6.83
N PRO A 287 7.75 12.18 6.63
CA PRO A 287 7.42 12.65 5.29
C PRO A 287 8.59 13.49 4.74
N PRO A 288 8.97 13.29 3.46
CA PRO A 288 9.94 14.14 2.80
C PRO A 288 9.44 15.59 2.75
N ALA A 289 10.37 16.53 2.55
CA ALA A 289 10.00 17.91 2.34
C ALA A 289 9.06 18.03 1.12
N PRO A 290 8.02 18.88 1.19
CA PRO A 290 7.11 19.05 0.07
C PRO A 290 7.91 19.54 -1.15
N PRO A 291 7.82 18.83 -2.28
CA PRO A 291 8.52 19.23 -3.50
C PRO A 291 7.96 20.56 -4.03
N GLN A 292 8.76 21.23 -4.85
CA GLN A 292 8.31 22.44 -5.52
C GLN A 292 7.17 22.11 -6.51
N PRO A 293 6.10 22.91 -6.55
CA PRO A 293 5.03 22.75 -7.52
C PRO A 293 5.57 22.85 -8.95
N ILE A 294 5.03 22.06 -9.88
CA ILE A 294 5.41 22.11 -11.29
C ILE A 294 4.56 23.18 -11.97
N PRO A 295 5.16 24.15 -12.69
CA PRO A 295 4.38 25.14 -13.44
C PRO A 295 3.60 24.45 -14.55
N LEU A 296 2.30 24.77 -14.63
CA LEU A 296 1.41 24.24 -15.66
C LEU A 296 1.09 25.30 -16.71
N GLY A 297 0.87 26.53 -16.27
CA GLY A 297 0.51 27.63 -17.17
C GLY A 297 1.65 28.05 -18.10
N ALA A 298 1.28 28.44 -19.33
CA ALA A 298 2.18 28.96 -20.35
C ALA A 298 1.43 29.84 -21.36
N GLY A 299 2.14 30.75 -22.04
CA GLY A 299 1.52 31.76 -22.91
C GLY A 299 0.87 31.21 -24.18
N HIS A 300 1.02 29.92 -24.47
CA HIS A 300 0.46 29.25 -25.64
C HIS A 300 -0.05 27.85 -25.28
N PRO A 301 -1.20 27.38 -25.82
CA PRO A 301 -1.78 26.08 -25.43
C PRO A 301 -0.86 24.89 -25.71
N LYS A 302 -0.02 24.94 -26.76
CA LYS A 302 1.00 23.88 -27.01
C LYS A 302 2.06 23.78 -25.91
N GLU A 303 2.44 24.90 -25.31
CA GLU A 303 3.36 24.92 -24.18
C GLU A 303 2.68 24.38 -22.92
N VAL A 304 1.40 24.72 -22.70
CA VAL A 304 0.58 24.14 -21.63
C VAL A 304 0.48 22.62 -21.77
N LEU A 305 0.22 22.11 -22.99
CA LEU A 305 0.22 20.66 -23.25
C LEU A 305 1.56 20.01 -22.90
N THR A 306 2.66 20.65 -23.27
CA THR A 306 4.01 20.18 -22.94
C THR A 306 4.20 20.11 -21.41
N ASN A 307 3.73 21.13 -20.69
CA ASN A 307 3.78 21.15 -19.22
C ASN A 307 2.88 20.08 -18.59
N ILE A 308 1.71 19.80 -19.15
CA ILE A 308 0.83 18.71 -18.71
C ILE A 308 1.55 17.37 -18.85
N VAL A 309 2.09 17.08 -20.04
CA VAL A 309 2.81 15.82 -20.32
C VAL A 309 4.00 15.65 -19.38
N ASN A 310 4.81 16.71 -19.20
CA ASN A 310 5.95 16.69 -18.28
C ASN A 310 5.51 16.52 -16.82
N GLY A 311 4.43 17.18 -16.40
CA GLY A 311 3.88 17.06 -15.06
C GLY A 311 3.37 15.65 -14.76
N LEU A 312 2.67 15.02 -15.70
CA LEU A 312 2.22 13.63 -15.59
C LEU A 312 3.41 12.66 -15.55
N ALA A 313 4.45 12.89 -16.37
CA ALA A 313 5.67 12.08 -16.34
C ALA A 313 6.43 12.22 -15.01
N GLU A 314 6.46 13.43 -14.44
CA GLU A 314 7.06 13.68 -13.13
C GLU A 314 6.26 13.01 -12.02
N ILE A 315 4.92 13.09 -12.03
CA ILE A 315 4.06 12.34 -11.10
C ILE A 315 4.38 10.84 -11.17
N ASN A 316 4.47 10.26 -12.37
CA ASN A 316 4.82 8.85 -12.53
C ASN A 316 6.23 8.52 -11.99
N THR A 317 7.18 9.42 -12.16
CA THR A 317 8.53 9.29 -11.60
C THR A 317 8.50 9.30 -10.07
N ARG A 318 7.64 10.12 -9.45
CA ARG A 318 7.46 10.13 -8.00
C ARG A 318 6.77 8.87 -7.48
N ILE A 319 5.75 8.36 -8.18
CA ILE A 319 5.11 7.08 -7.85
C ILE A 319 6.14 5.95 -7.85
N ARG A 320 7.00 5.87 -8.89
CA ARG A 320 8.10 4.89 -8.95
C ARG A 320 9.05 4.99 -7.76
N ALA A 321 9.39 6.22 -7.34
CA ALA A 321 10.29 6.43 -6.21
C ALA A 321 9.66 6.01 -4.87
N GLU A 322 8.38 6.27 -4.66
CA GLU A 322 7.64 5.82 -3.47
C GLU A 322 7.53 4.29 -3.43
N GLU A 323 7.19 3.65 -4.55
CA GLU A 323 7.12 2.18 -4.64
C GLU A 323 8.48 1.52 -4.46
N GLN A 324 9.56 2.13 -4.95
CA GLN A 324 10.91 1.62 -4.75
C GLN A 324 11.26 1.57 -3.26
N GLN A 325 10.79 2.52 -2.45
CA GLN A 325 11.00 2.48 -1.00
C GLN A 325 10.30 1.28 -0.36
N LEU A 326 9.13 0.87 -0.88
CA LEU A 326 8.45 -0.35 -0.45
C LEU A 326 9.19 -1.61 -0.90
N VAL A 327 9.69 -1.65 -2.14
CA VAL A 327 10.54 -2.75 -2.63
C VAL A 327 11.76 -2.93 -1.73
N ASP A 328 12.50 -1.85 -1.49
CA ASP A 328 13.71 -1.86 -0.66
C ASP A 328 13.40 -2.35 0.77
N LEU A 329 12.26 -1.91 1.33
CA LEU A 329 11.79 -2.34 2.65
C LEU A 329 11.49 -3.84 2.69
N PHE A 330 10.74 -4.36 1.71
CA PHE A 330 10.37 -5.77 1.68
C PHE A 330 11.57 -6.67 1.40
N GLU A 331 12.47 -6.28 0.52
CA GLU A 331 13.68 -7.05 0.22
C GLU A 331 14.64 -7.06 1.40
N ALA A 332 14.80 -5.94 2.11
CA ALA A 332 15.58 -5.90 3.35
C ALA A 332 14.98 -6.83 4.41
N ALA A 333 13.66 -6.75 4.62
CA ALA A 333 12.96 -7.59 5.59
C ALA A 333 13.05 -9.08 5.22
N HIS A 334 12.86 -9.42 3.95
CA HIS A 334 12.99 -10.79 3.47
C HIS A 334 14.44 -11.30 3.59
N GLY A 335 15.42 -10.46 3.30
CA GLY A 335 16.84 -10.74 3.52
C GLY A 335 17.14 -11.08 4.98
N ASP A 336 16.62 -10.28 5.91
CA ASP A 336 16.77 -10.50 7.36
C ASP A 336 16.09 -11.80 7.83
N LEU A 337 14.95 -12.19 7.23
CA LEU A 337 14.33 -13.49 7.46
C LEU A 337 15.17 -14.65 6.91
N SER A 338 15.74 -14.51 5.71
CA SER A 338 16.49 -15.58 5.03
C SER A 338 17.80 -15.97 5.74
N LEU A 339 18.35 -15.07 6.56
CA LEU A 339 19.51 -15.32 7.42
C LEU A 339 19.18 -16.18 8.64
N ALA A 340 17.90 -16.53 8.87
CA ALA A 340 17.43 -17.32 10.00
C ALA A 340 17.53 -18.86 9.82
N ALA A 341 18.38 -19.34 8.89
CA ALA A 341 18.55 -20.77 8.57
C ALA A 341 19.14 -21.65 9.72
N ALA A 342 19.42 -21.07 10.88
CA ALA A 342 19.75 -21.72 12.15
C ALA A 342 19.09 -20.93 13.30
N ALA A 343 19.02 -21.49 14.52
CA ALA A 343 18.51 -20.90 15.77
C ALA A 343 18.63 -19.36 15.88
N GLY A 344 17.72 -18.65 15.21
CA GLY A 344 17.84 -17.22 14.95
C GLY A 344 16.76 -16.41 15.66
N PRO A 345 16.76 -15.08 15.51
CA PRO A 345 15.75 -14.24 16.14
C PRO A 345 14.33 -14.50 15.65
N PHE A 346 14.17 -15.10 14.46
CA PHE A 346 12.87 -15.40 13.84
C PHE A 346 12.49 -16.88 13.84
N ASN A 347 13.32 -17.76 14.42
CA ASN A 347 13.09 -19.21 14.40
C ASN A 347 13.45 -19.87 15.73
N ILE A 348 12.48 -20.58 16.31
CA ILE A 348 12.68 -21.50 17.43
C ILE A 348 13.30 -22.78 16.88
N ALA A 349 14.60 -22.77 16.64
CA ALA A 349 15.26 -23.95 16.10
C ALA A 349 15.08 -25.19 16.98
N ARG A 350 14.93 -26.32 16.31
CA ARG A 350 14.99 -27.65 16.88
C ARG A 350 16.29 -27.82 17.70
N PRO A 351 16.22 -28.14 19.00
CA PRO A 351 17.39 -28.54 19.75
C PRO A 351 17.93 -29.84 19.16
N GLU A 352 19.26 -29.95 19.10
CA GLU A 352 19.90 -31.24 19.07
C GLU A 352 19.52 -31.96 20.37
N ILE A 353 18.49 -32.82 20.32
CA ILE A 353 18.26 -33.77 21.40
C ILE A 353 19.47 -34.70 21.34
N ILE A 354 20.45 -34.41 22.18
CA ILE A 354 21.64 -35.24 22.32
C ILE A 354 21.13 -36.64 22.68
N ASP A 355 21.49 -37.62 21.85
CA ASP A 355 21.24 -39.05 22.03
C ASP A 355 21.76 -39.48 23.41
N HIS A 356 20.89 -39.38 24.42
CA HIS A 356 21.17 -39.76 25.80
C HIS A 356 20.22 -40.88 26.14
N GLY A 357 20.74 -42.11 26.05
CA GLY A 357 19.98 -43.33 26.23
C GLY A 357 19.14 -43.34 27.52
N GLY A 358 17.82 -43.46 27.33
CA GLY A 358 16.83 -44.16 28.17
C GLY A 358 16.61 -43.79 29.64
N THR A 359 17.53 -43.14 30.33
CA THR A 359 17.44 -42.94 31.80
C THR A 359 17.77 -41.53 32.29
N SER A 360 18.11 -40.58 31.41
CA SER A 360 18.47 -39.19 31.81
C SER A 360 17.52 -38.11 31.26
N VAL A 361 16.37 -38.50 30.71
CA VAL A 361 15.46 -37.58 30.01
C VAL A 361 14.67 -36.75 31.04
N LEU A 362 14.14 -37.37 32.09
CA LEU A 362 13.55 -36.70 33.25
C LEU A 362 13.98 -37.45 34.50
N GLU A 363 14.39 -36.77 35.56
CA GLU A 363 14.70 -37.44 36.83
C GLU A 363 13.40 -37.84 37.53
N SER A 364 13.32 -39.07 38.04
CA SER A 364 12.17 -39.54 38.82
C SER A 364 11.99 -38.75 40.13
N ALA A 365 13.05 -38.10 40.61
CA ALA A 365 13.02 -37.18 41.75
C ALA A 365 12.92 -35.74 41.24
N GLN A 366 11.70 -35.29 40.99
CA GLN A 366 11.45 -33.88 40.72
C GLN A 366 11.62 -33.09 42.04
N THR A 367 12.36 -31.97 42.04
CA THR A 367 12.52 -31.12 43.25
C THR A 367 11.21 -30.43 43.66
N VAL A 368 10.24 -30.38 42.74
CA VAL A 368 8.85 -29.97 42.94
C VAL A 368 7.94 -31.09 42.43
N LEU A 369 6.86 -31.43 43.15
CA LEU A 369 5.86 -32.41 42.69
C LEU A 369 5.18 -31.89 41.41
N VAL A 370 5.70 -32.27 40.24
CA VAL A 370 5.04 -32.05 38.96
C VAL A 370 3.91 -33.08 38.85
N ASP A 371 2.67 -32.62 38.92
CA ASP A 371 1.52 -33.49 38.76
C ASP A 371 1.19 -33.75 37.27
N PRO A 372 0.57 -34.89 36.90
CA PRO A 372 0.20 -35.21 35.52
C PRO A 372 -0.70 -34.17 34.82
N THR A 373 -1.50 -33.44 35.60
CA THR A 373 -2.34 -32.33 35.13
C THR A 373 -1.50 -31.16 34.61
N ALA A 374 -0.34 -30.89 35.21
CA ALA A 374 0.55 -29.82 34.74
C ALA A 374 1.14 -30.15 33.36
N ILE A 375 1.59 -31.40 33.17
CA ILE A 375 2.05 -31.90 31.88
C ILE A 375 0.92 -31.85 30.85
N ALA A 376 -0.29 -32.30 31.22
CA ALA A 376 -1.44 -32.25 30.34
C ALA A 376 -1.79 -30.80 29.93
N LYS A 377 -1.72 -29.83 30.85
CA LYS A 377 -1.93 -28.42 30.48
C LYS A 377 -0.87 -27.88 29.52
N ILE A 378 0.41 -28.24 29.71
CA ILE A 378 1.48 -27.82 28.80
C ILE A 378 1.23 -28.39 27.40
N THR A 379 1.04 -29.72 27.33
CA THR A 379 1.06 -30.47 26.08
C THR A 379 -0.28 -30.47 25.33
N GLU A 380 -1.40 -30.39 26.04
CA GLU A 380 -2.75 -30.52 25.47
C GLU A 380 -3.58 -29.22 25.53
N LEU A 381 -3.14 -28.21 26.30
CA LEU A 381 -3.82 -26.90 26.36
C LEU A 381 -2.96 -25.79 25.77
N TRP A 382 -1.89 -25.37 26.46
CA TRP A 382 -1.18 -24.14 26.14
C TRP A 382 -0.42 -24.19 24.82
N ILE A 383 0.33 -25.27 24.56
CA ILE A 383 1.04 -25.38 23.27
C ILE A 383 0.05 -25.45 22.10
N PRO A 384 -1.01 -26.29 22.14
CA PRO A 384 -2.02 -26.30 21.07
C PRO A 384 -2.74 -24.97 20.86
N THR A 385 -3.08 -24.21 21.92
CA THR A 385 -3.74 -22.91 21.75
C THR A 385 -2.80 -21.88 21.12
N ILE A 386 -1.51 -21.86 21.52
CA ILE A 386 -0.47 -21.02 20.89
C ILE A 386 -0.30 -21.38 19.41
N ILE A 387 -0.28 -22.68 19.06
CA ILE A 387 -0.24 -23.14 17.67
C ILE A 387 -1.50 -22.67 16.91
N GLY A 388 -2.65 -22.65 17.58
CA GLY A 388 -3.89 -22.07 17.05
C GLY A 388 -3.72 -20.61 16.62
N ASP A 389 -3.17 -19.76 17.49
CA ASP A 389 -2.87 -18.34 17.19
C ASP A 389 -1.94 -18.18 15.99
N ILE A 390 -0.87 -18.97 15.95
CA ILE A 390 0.13 -18.95 14.87
C ILE A 390 -0.54 -19.33 13.53
N ASN A 391 -1.39 -20.35 13.53
CA ASN A 391 -2.11 -20.79 12.34
C ASN A 391 -3.20 -19.80 11.92
N ALA A 392 -3.86 -19.11 12.86
CA ALA A 392 -4.81 -18.04 12.58
C ALA A 392 -4.10 -16.87 11.86
N CYS A 393 -2.95 -16.43 12.38
CA CYS A 393 -2.09 -15.45 11.71
C CYS A 393 -1.73 -15.88 10.28
N ARG A 394 -1.26 -17.13 10.11
CA ARG A 394 -0.92 -17.66 8.79
C ARG A 394 -2.12 -17.67 7.84
N SER A 395 -3.30 -18.07 8.32
CA SER A 395 -4.52 -18.10 7.52
C SER A 395 -4.93 -16.71 7.02
N GLU A 396 -4.79 -15.68 7.87
CA GLU A 396 -5.06 -14.29 7.46
C GLU A 396 -4.04 -13.80 6.42
N LEU A 397 -2.77 -14.21 6.54
CA LEU A 397 -1.76 -13.91 5.52
C LEU A 397 -2.03 -14.63 4.19
N ASP A 398 -2.34 -15.92 4.20
CA ASP A 398 -2.57 -16.71 2.98
C ASP A 398 -3.83 -16.29 2.20
N GLY A 399 -4.84 -15.75 2.89
CA GLY A 399 -6.11 -15.29 2.30
C GLY A 399 -5.98 -14.15 1.27
N GLN A 400 -4.80 -13.52 1.19
CA GLN A 400 -4.57 -12.31 0.38
C GLN A 400 -3.92 -12.58 -0.99
N ALA A 401 -3.90 -13.81 -1.54
CA ALA A 401 -3.07 -14.18 -2.71
C ALA A 401 -3.37 -13.51 -4.10
N TYR A 402 -4.06 -12.36 -4.17
CA TYR A 402 -4.31 -11.64 -5.42
C TYR A 402 -3.24 -10.58 -5.71
N SER A 403 -2.64 -10.62 -6.89
CA SER A 403 -1.65 -9.62 -7.31
C SER A 403 -2.26 -8.22 -7.40
N TRP A 404 -1.48 -7.22 -7.01
CA TRP A 404 -1.75 -5.82 -7.33
C TRP A 404 -1.77 -5.66 -8.85
N THR A 405 -2.79 -5.04 -9.43
CA THR A 405 -2.83 -4.80 -10.88
C THR A 405 -3.25 -3.37 -11.18
N ARG A 406 -2.51 -2.73 -12.08
CA ARG A 406 -2.77 -1.38 -12.60
C ARG A 406 -2.24 -1.27 -14.04
N PRO A 407 -2.59 -0.21 -14.80
CA PRO A 407 -1.99 0.00 -16.12
C PRO A 407 -0.46 -0.02 -16.08
N ALA A 408 0.17 -0.79 -16.96
CA ALA A 408 1.63 -1.01 -16.97
C ALA A 408 2.48 0.27 -17.14
N GLY A 409 1.87 1.38 -17.58
CA GLY A 409 2.53 2.68 -17.74
C GLY A 409 2.74 3.44 -16.42
N ILE A 410 2.11 3.02 -15.32
CA ILE A 410 2.14 3.72 -14.03
C ILE A 410 3.02 2.96 -13.02
N GLY A 411 3.89 3.67 -12.32
CA GLY A 411 4.76 3.11 -11.27
C GLY A 411 5.88 2.22 -11.84
N LEU A 412 6.39 1.32 -11.00
CA LEU A 412 7.48 0.39 -11.35
C LEU A 412 7.06 -0.65 -12.39
N SER A 413 5.86 -1.20 -12.23
CA SER A 413 5.28 -2.20 -13.13
C SER A 413 3.75 -2.23 -12.97
N GLU A 414 3.08 -3.08 -13.76
CA GLU A 414 1.64 -3.39 -13.60
C GLU A 414 1.31 -3.94 -12.21
N THR A 415 2.29 -4.56 -11.52
CA THR A 415 2.11 -5.14 -10.19
C THR A 415 2.85 -4.42 -9.08
N GLY A 416 3.50 -3.29 -9.37
CA GLY A 416 4.25 -2.50 -8.38
C GLY A 416 5.23 -3.34 -7.54
N PRO A 417 5.29 -3.13 -6.21
CA PRO A 417 6.16 -3.89 -5.31
C PRO A 417 5.72 -5.35 -5.00
N TRP A 418 4.72 -5.89 -5.70
CA TRP A 418 4.04 -7.16 -5.36
C TRP A 418 4.99 -8.33 -5.14
N SER A 419 5.96 -8.51 -6.03
CA SER A 419 6.88 -9.66 -5.97
C SER A 419 7.67 -9.68 -4.66
N SER A 420 8.14 -8.51 -4.22
CA SER A 420 8.93 -8.37 -3.00
C SER A 420 8.04 -8.51 -1.76
N TYR A 421 6.81 -7.98 -1.80
CA TYR A 421 5.82 -8.24 -0.76
C TYR A 421 5.53 -9.75 -0.62
N SER A 422 5.21 -10.41 -1.74
CA SER A 422 4.82 -11.83 -1.75
C SER A 422 5.95 -12.74 -1.27
N ALA A 423 7.20 -12.40 -1.58
CA ALA A 423 8.38 -13.08 -1.04
C ALA A 423 8.48 -12.92 0.49
N LEU A 424 8.31 -11.70 1.02
CA LEU A 424 8.28 -11.45 2.46
C LEU A 424 7.13 -12.20 3.14
N GLN A 425 5.91 -12.08 2.60
CA GLN A 425 4.71 -12.78 3.09
C GLN A 425 4.91 -14.29 3.17
N SER A 426 5.41 -14.91 2.09
CA SER A 426 5.70 -16.34 2.05
C SER A 426 6.77 -16.72 3.07
N GLY A 427 7.80 -15.89 3.25
CA GLY A 427 8.83 -16.08 4.25
C GLY A 427 8.29 -16.06 5.68
N VAL A 428 7.45 -15.08 6.02
CA VAL A 428 6.79 -14.99 7.33
C VAL A 428 5.86 -16.19 7.54
N ALA A 429 5.04 -16.54 6.55
CA ALA A 429 4.14 -17.69 6.63
C ALA A 429 4.88 -19.02 6.82
N SER A 430 6.03 -19.20 6.16
CA SER A 430 6.89 -20.39 6.34
C SER A 430 7.43 -20.46 7.77
N LEU A 431 7.96 -19.36 8.31
CA LEU A 431 8.51 -19.33 9.67
C LEU A 431 7.43 -19.53 10.74
N LEU A 432 6.22 -19.02 10.52
CA LEU A 432 5.06 -19.32 11.38
C LEU A 432 4.74 -20.82 11.35
N ALA A 433 4.69 -21.44 10.16
CA ALA A 433 4.44 -22.87 10.02
C ALA A 433 5.54 -23.74 10.66
N GLU A 434 6.81 -23.36 10.48
CA GLU A 434 7.96 -24.01 11.11
C GLU A 434 7.87 -23.89 12.64
N THR A 435 7.60 -22.69 13.16
CA THR A 435 7.44 -22.44 14.61
C THR A 435 6.32 -23.31 15.19
N ALA A 436 5.17 -23.41 14.53
CA ALA A 436 4.08 -24.28 14.95
C ALA A 436 4.49 -25.76 14.96
N THR A 437 5.18 -26.22 13.91
CA THR A 437 5.65 -27.61 13.79
C THR A 437 6.66 -27.97 14.88
N GLU A 438 7.58 -27.06 15.18
CA GLU A 438 8.59 -27.24 16.23
C GLU A 438 7.95 -27.29 17.62
N LEU A 439 6.96 -26.43 17.90
CA LEU A 439 6.18 -26.49 19.15
C LEU A 439 5.41 -27.81 19.29
N GLU A 440 4.77 -28.29 18.21
CA GLU A 440 4.03 -29.56 18.21
C GLU A 440 4.97 -30.75 18.48
N GLY A 441 6.12 -30.78 17.80
CA GLY A 441 7.13 -31.83 18.00
C GLY A 441 7.71 -31.83 19.42
N ALA A 442 7.92 -30.64 19.99
CA ALA A 442 8.42 -30.48 21.35
C ALA A 442 7.38 -30.90 22.40
N ALA A 443 6.10 -30.58 22.19
CA ALA A 443 5.00 -31.05 23.03
C ALA A 443 4.86 -32.57 23.02
N GLY A 444 4.87 -33.19 21.83
CA GLY A 444 4.78 -34.65 21.70
C GLY A 444 5.95 -35.37 22.36
N SER A 445 7.16 -34.81 22.25
CA SER A 445 8.35 -35.35 22.90
C SER A 445 8.30 -35.22 24.43
N LEU A 446 7.76 -34.11 24.95
CA LEU A 446 7.53 -33.92 26.39
C LEU A 446 6.47 -34.90 26.92
N GLN A 447 5.39 -35.11 26.17
CA GLN A 447 4.33 -36.03 26.54
C GLN A 447 4.81 -37.49 26.57
N ALA A 448 5.63 -37.90 25.59
CA ALA A 448 6.27 -39.22 25.58
C ALA A 448 7.18 -39.41 26.79
N ALA A 449 8.05 -38.44 27.06
CA ALA A 449 8.94 -38.47 28.23
C ALA A 449 8.15 -38.55 29.55
N ALA A 450 7.03 -37.83 29.67
CA ALA A 450 6.16 -37.89 30.83
C ALA A 450 5.44 -39.24 30.97
N ALA A 451 5.00 -39.85 29.87
CA ALA A 451 4.39 -41.18 29.87
C ALA A 451 5.38 -42.25 30.37
N ASP A 452 6.65 -42.17 29.94
CA ASP A 452 7.69 -43.13 30.33
C ASP A 452 7.99 -43.14 31.84
N ILE A 453 7.80 -42.00 32.52
CA ILE A 453 8.00 -41.86 33.97
C ILE A 453 6.69 -41.92 34.79
N GLY A 454 5.56 -42.25 34.16
CA GLY A 454 4.27 -42.37 34.82
C GLY A 454 3.63 -41.03 35.24
N LEU A 455 4.03 -39.92 34.60
CA LEU A 455 3.46 -38.58 34.79
C LEU A 455 2.45 -38.20 33.69
N SER A 456 1.77 -39.19 33.10
CA SER A 456 0.70 -38.97 32.11
C SER A 456 -0.64 -39.49 32.65
N ASP A 457 -1.71 -38.72 32.43
CA ASP A 457 -3.08 -39.06 32.77
C ASP A 457 -3.98 -38.86 31.54
N GLU A 458 -4.52 -39.95 31.01
CA GLU A 458 -5.33 -39.95 29.79
C GLU A 458 -6.62 -39.12 29.93
N THR A 459 -7.24 -39.11 31.12
CA THR A 459 -8.46 -38.32 31.36
C THR A 459 -8.14 -36.83 31.40
N ALA A 460 -7.01 -36.45 32.02
CA ALA A 460 -6.55 -35.07 32.01
C ALA A 460 -6.21 -34.61 30.58
N ASN A 461 -5.53 -35.46 29.80
CA ASN A 461 -5.17 -35.16 28.41
C ASN A 461 -6.42 -34.92 27.54
N GLU A 462 -7.40 -35.83 27.58
CA GLU A 462 -8.65 -35.69 26.82
C GLU A 462 -9.42 -34.42 27.18
N THR A 463 -9.47 -34.09 28.48
CA THR A 463 -10.17 -32.89 28.99
C THR A 463 -9.54 -31.61 28.44
N TYR A 464 -8.21 -31.49 28.52
CA TYR A 464 -7.50 -30.29 28.06
C TYR A 464 -7.45 -30.18 26.54
N ALA A 465 -7.32 -31.30 25.82
CA ALA A 465 -7.42 -31.32 24.36
C ALA A 465 -8.81 -30.82 23.87
N ALA A 466 -9.88 -31.20 24.56
CA ALA A 466 -11.22 -30.69 24.27
C ALA A 466 -11.36 -29.18 24.55
N GLN A 467 -10.70 -28.69 25.60
CA GLN A 467 -10.65 -27.27 25.92
C GLN A 467 -9.87 -26.48 24.87
N ALA A 468 -8.70 -26.97 24.45
CA ALA A 468 -7.90 -26.34 23.40
C ALA A 468 -8.67 -26.24 22.09
N ARG A 469 -9.31 -27.34 21.65
CA ARG A 469 -10.17 -27.33 20.45
C ARG A 469 -11.24 -26.25 20.50
N ARG A 470 -11.94 -26.11 21.63
CA ARG A 470 -12.93 -25.03 21.81
C ARG A 470 -12.32 -23.65 21.68
N ILE A 471 -11.17 -23.41 22.33
CA ILE A 471 -10.51 -22.11 22.27
C ILE A 471 -10.11 -21.76 20.83
N THR A 472 -9.56 -22.72 20.10
CA THR A 472 -9.14 -22.53 18.70
C THR A 472 -10.33 -22.40 17.74
N GLU A 473 -11.39 -23.19 17.91
CA GLU A 473 -12.60 -23.14 17.07
C GLU A 473 -13.41 -21.85 17.30
N ASP A 474 -13.51 -21.40 18.56
CA ASP A 474 -14.29 -20.21 18.93
C ASP A 474 -13.49 -18.89 18.83
N ASN A 475 -12.19 -18.97 18.48
CA ASN A 475 -11.23 -17.86 18.42
C ASN A 475 -11.31 -16.88 19.61
N ILE A 476 -11.26 -17.43 20.83
CA ILE A 476 -11.42 -16.65 22.08
C ILE A 476 -10.08 -15.97 22.42
N ASN A 477 -9.80 -14.84 21.78
CA ASN A 477 -8.57 -14.06 21.97
C ASN A 477 -8.72 -12.88 22.95
N TYR A 478 -9.90 -12.68 23.55
CA TYR A 478 -10.23 -11.52 24.38
C TYR A 478 -10.86 -11.89 25.72
#